data_AF-L8WIH7-F1
#
_entry.id   AF-L8WIH7-F1
#
_cell.length_a   1.000
_cell.length_b   1.000
_cell.length_c   1.000
_cell.angle_alpha   90.00
_cell.angle_beta   90.00
_cell.angle_gamma   90.00
#
_symmetry.space_group_name_H-M   'P 1'
#
loop_
_entity.id
_entity.type
_entity.pdbx_description
1 polymer ?
#
loop_
_entity_poly.entity_id
_entity_poly.type
_entity_poly.pdbx_seq_one_letter_code
_entity_poly.pdbx_strand_id
1 'polypeptide(L)'
;MAIGYEDCSIVILDLRGPTVLARHEPHIEQGKRSAQDGPVRSFRWSQCIISEEEEPGIHLICITESGLTRVFTLSPPNRSLNWSLRGQSKTTKHTSLAHPIFNSVVDLESGHVCEPTPEGLQRITDRSGLRYYGPSIWIAANQTRLRTFAGVLGKEIAHVDRKPGKEVICIDVVEKRGCDSGV
;
A
#
# COMPACT_ATOMS: atom_id res chain seq x y z
N MET A 1 -0.89 4.53 13.02
CA MET A 1 -1.66 3.26 13.09
C MET A 1 -2.93 3.41 12.26
N ALA A 2 -3.49 2.30 11.76
CA ALA A 2 -4.78 2.32 11.06
C ALA A 2 -5.66 1.17 11.55
N ILE A 3 -6.98 1.40 11.58
CA ILE A 3 -8.00 0.44 12.01
C ILE A 3 -9.07 0.38 10.93
N GLY A 4 -9.45 -0.83 10.50
CA GLY A 4 -10.60 -1.07 9.64
C GLY A 4 -11.76 -1.65 10.45
N TYR A 5 -12.97 -1.28 10.06
CA TYR A 5 -14.20 -1.79 10.65
C TYR A 5 -14.98 -2.64 9.64
N GLU A 6 -15.90 -3.47 10.16
CA GLU A 6 -16.78 -4.34 9.36
C GLU A 6 -17.68 -3.54 8.38
N ASP A 7 -18.01 -2.30 8.73
CA ASP A 7 -18.78 -1.39 7.86
C ASP A 7 -17.94 -0.78 6.74
N CYS A 8 -16.68 -1.21 6.55
CA CYS A 8 -15.69 -0.69 5.60
C CYS A 8 -15.13 0.69 5.96
N SER A 9 -15.46 1.26 7.12
CA SER A 9 -14.83 2.49 7.59
C SER A 9 -13.38 2.25 8.01
N ILE A 10 -12.56 3.29 7.92
CA ILE A 10 -11.14 3.26 8.26
C ILE A 10 -10.83 4.46 9.14
N VAL A 11 -10.15 4.22 10.26
CA VAL A 11 -9.63 5.27 11.14
C VAL A 11 -8.11 5.23 11.11
N ILE A 12 -7.50 6.37 10.84
CA ILE A 12 -6.04 6.55 10.86
C ILE A 12 -5.68 7.38 12.09
N LEU A 13 -4.74 6.89 12.89
CA LEU A 13 -4.37 7.41 14.19
C LEU A 13 -2.90 7.82 14.22
N ASP A 14 -2.60 8.98 14.80
CA ASP A 14 -1.26 9.38 15.24
C ASP A 14 -1.11 9.00 16.71
N LEU A 15 -0.15 8.13 17.00
CA LEU A 15 0.08 7.62 18.36
C LEU A 15 1.02 8.51 19.19
N ARG A 16 1.60 9.57 18.62
CA ARG A 16 2.52 10.47 19.34
C ARG A 16 1.80 11.39 20.34
N GLY A 17 0.53 11.71 20.06
CA GLY A 17 -0.35 12.51 20.91
C GLY A 17 -1.76 11.95 20.97
N PRO A 18 -1.90 10.61 21.01
CA PRO A 18 -3.05 9.81 20.55
C PRO A 18 -4.23 10.60 19.94
N THR A 19 -4.18 10.91 18.65
CA THR A 19 -5.24 11.63 17.94
C THR A 19 -5.71 10.91 16.68
N VAL A 20 -6.96 11.17 16.29
CA VAL A 20 -7.50 10.76 14.98
C VAL A 20 -6.97 11.71 13.91
N LEU A 21 -6.16 11.19 13.01
CA LEU A 21 -5.69 11.93 11.82
C LEU A 21 -6.77 12.01 10.75
N ALA A 22 -7.49 10.91 10.56
CA ALA A 22 -8.55 10.83 9.58
C ALA A 22 -9.53 9.72 9.90
N ARG A 23 -10.77 9.93 9.44
CA ARG A 23 -11.80 8.91 9.38
C ARG A 23 -12.32 8.88 7.96
N HIS A 24 -12.18 7.73 7.31
CA HIS A 24 -12.81 7.45 6.05
C HIS A 24 -14.08 6.66 6.32
N GLU A 25 -15.21 7.22 5.95
CA GLU A 25 -16.47 6.50 5.93
C GLU A 25 -16.79 6.15 4.48
N PRO A 26 -17.30 4.94 4.23
CA PRO A 26 -17.68 4.60 2.88
C PRO A 26 -18.87 5.45 2.43
N HIS A 27 -18.83 5.88 1.16
CA HIS A 27 -19.95 6.58 0.56
C HIS A 27 -21.21 5.70 0.55
N ILE A 28 -22.27 6.20 1.19
CA ILE A 28 -23.63 5.66 1.07
C ILE A 28 -24.31 6.43 -0.05
N GLU A 29 -24.14 5.99 -1.29
CA GLU A 29 -24.96 6.53 -2.37
C GLU A 29 -26.35 5.89 -2.31
N GLN A 30 -27.37 6.73 -2.06
CA GLN A 30 -28.80 6.47 -2.27
C GLN A 30 -29.25 5.01 -2.04
N GLY A 31 -29.11 4.52 -0.81
CA GLY A 31 -29.73 3.26 -0.38
C GLY A 31 -28.98 1.97 -0.77
N LYS A 32 -27.89 2.04 -1.55
CA LYS A 32 -26.98 0.90 -1.73
C LYS A 32 -25.73 1.15 -0.90
N ARG A 33 -25.62 0.46 0.23
CA ARG A 33 -24.38 0.47 1.02
C ARG A 33 -23.21 0.06 0.11
N SER A 34 -22.09 0.76 0.26
CA SER A 34 -20.73 0.32 -0.13
C SER A 34 -20.33 -1.08 0.38
N ALA A 35 -21.20 -1.76 1.13
CA ALA A 35 -21.06 -3.11 1.66
C ALA A 35 -20.70 -4.16 0.59
N GLN A 36 -20.79 -3.82 -0.70
CA GLN A 36 -20.28 -4.68 -1.77
C GLN A 36 -18.76 -4.84 -1.75
N ASP A 37 -18.01 -3.89 -1.18
CA ASP A 37 -16.55 -4.03 -1.12
C ASP A 37 -16.06 -4.86 0.09
N GLY A 38 -16.90 -4.99 1.12
CA GLY A 38 -16.56 -5.67 2.36
C GLY A 38 -15.43 -4.99 3.15
N PRO A 39 -15.16 -5.48 4.39
CA PRO A 39 -14.18 -4.89 5.29
C PRO A 39 -12.77 -4.83 4.69
N VAL A 40 -11.93 -3.95 5.23
CA VAL A 40 -10.51 -3.94 4.90
C VAL A 40 -9.85 -5.18 5.51
N ARG A 41 -9.24 -6.01 4.66
CA ARG A 41 -8.57 -7.25 5.06
C ARG A 41 -7.06 -7.12 5.10
N SER A 42 -6.50 -6.12 4.43
CA SER A 42 -5.05 -5.92 4.37
C SER A 42 -4.68 -4.45 4.51
N PHE A 43 -3.71 -4.17 5.38
CA PHE A 43 -3.13 -2.85 5.60
C PHE A 43 -1.61 -2.92 5.42
N ARG A 44 -1.03 -1.93 4.75
CA ARG A 44 0.43 -1.78 4.68
C ARG A 44 0.81 -0.32 4.67
N TRP A 45 1.71 0.04 5.57
CA TRP A 45 2.42 1.29 5.48
C TRP A 45 3.61 1.11 4.55
N SER A 46 3.79 2.04 3.62
CA SER A 46 4.89 2.04 2.66
C SER A 46 5.46 3.43 2.49
N GLN A 47 6.76 3.51 2.24
CA GLN A 47 7.50 4.72 1.97
C GLN A 47 8.12 4.62 0.58
N CYS A 48 7.40 5.12 -0.44
CA CYS A 48 7.72 4.87 -1.84
C CYS A 48 7.13 5.96 -2.75
N ILE A 49 7.46 5.88 -4.03
CA ILE A 49 6.74 6.56 -5.11
C ILE A 49 5.54 5.69 -5.50
N ILE A 50 4.32 6.22 -5.44
CA ILE A 50 3.09 5.45 -5.73
C ILE A 50 2.68 5.46 -7.21
N SER A 51 3.17 6.43 -7.98
CA SER A 51 2.98 6.57 -9.42
C SER A 51 4.12 7.42 -10.01
N GLU A 52 4.39 7.31 -11.31
CA GLU A 52 5.51 8.01 -11.99
C GLU A 52 5.49 9.54 -11.84
N GLU A 53 4.32 10.12 -11.54
CA GLU A 53 4.12 11.57 -11.46
C GLU A 53 4.21 12.11 -10.02
N GLU A 54 4.39 11.25 -9.01
CA GLU A 54 4.30 11.63 -7.61
C GLU A 54 5.63 11.61 -6.89
N GLU A 55 5.86 12.62 -6.05
CA GLU A 55 6.98 12.61 -5.11
C GLU A 55 6.84 11.45 -4.11
N PRO A 56 7.98 10.93 -3.62
CA PRO A 56 7.99 9.92 -2.56
C PRO A 56 7.21 10.40 -1.34
N GLY A 57 6.41 9.51 -0.78
CA GLY A 57 5.60 9.80 0.39
C GLY A 57 5.48 8.60 1.31
N ILE A 58 4.75 8.81 2.40
CA ILE A 58 4.31 7.73 3.28
C ILE A 58 2.86 7.44 2.96
N HIS A 59 2.59 6.20 2.63
CA HIS A 59 1.31 5.76 2.11
C HIS A 59 0.78 4.62 2.98
N LEU A 60 -0.50 4.72 3.34
CA LEU A 60 -1.26 3.60 3.82
C LEU A 60 -2.01 2.98 2.65
N ILE A 61 -1.68 1.73 2.35
CA ILE A 61 -2.33 0.92 1.33
C ILE A 61 -3.32 -0.01 2.04
N CYS A 62 -4.58 0.08 1.66
CA CYS A 62 -5.67 -0.71 2.21
C CYS A 62 -6.29 -1.54 1.10
N ILE A 63 -6.46 -2.85 1.30
CA ILE A 63 -7.19 -3.71 0.37
C ILE A 63 -8.41 -4.28 1.09
N THR A 64 -9.58 -4.01 0.52
CA THR A 64 -10.87 -4.55 0.96
C THR A 64 -11.05 -6.00 0.56
N GLU A 65 -12.05 -6.65 1.15
CA GLU A 65 -12.45 -8.01 0.82
C GLU A 65 -12.77 -8.20 -0.67
N SER A 66 -13.33 -7.22 -1.37
CA SER A 66 -13.61 -7.29 -2.81
C SER A 66 -12.39 -7.05 -3.71
N GLY A 67 -11.24 -6.70 -3.13
CA GLY A 67 -10.05 -6.29 -3.87
C GLY A 67 -10.05 -4.81 -4.29
N LEU A 68 -10.99 -3.99 -3.80
CA LEU A 68 -10.85 -2.53 -3.91
C LEU A 68 -9.67 -2.08 -3.04
N THR A 69 -8.73 -1.40 -3.69
CA THR A 69 -7.54 -0.83 -3.06
C THR A 69 -7.73 0.66 -2.85
N ARG A 70 -7.40 1.15 -1.65
CA ARG A 70 -7.40 2.57 -1.28
C ARG A 70 -6.02 2.95 -0.78
N VAL A 71 -5.51 4.10 -1.25
CA VAL A 71 -4.21 4.64 -0.86
C VAL A 71 -4.42 5.99 -0.19
N PHE A 72 -4.01 6.09 1.07
CA PHE A 72 -3.98 7.34 1.83
C PHE A 72 -2.54 7.82 1.92
N THR A 73 -2.27 9.04 1.49
CA THR A 73 -0.93 9.63 1.53
C THR A 73 -0.82 10.58 2.71
N LEU A 74 0.21 10.42 3.55
CA LEU A 74 0.49 11.36 4.62
C LEU A 74 1.23 12.60 4.07
N SER A 75 0.90 13.75 4.64
CA SER A 75 1.66 14.99 4.46
C SER A 75 2.46 15.28 5.73
N PRO A 76 3.76 15.57 5.60
CA PRO A 76 4.59 15.90 6.75
C PRO A 76 4.11 17.17 7.44
N PRO A 77 4.37 17.31 8.76
CA PRO A 77 4.10 18.53 9.48
C PRO A 77 4.94 19.65 8.87
N ASN A 78 4.29 20.66 8.27
CA ASN A 78 4.99 21.83 7.73
C ASN A 78 4.98 22.96 8.77
N ARG A 79 3.79 23.54 9.01
CA ARG A 79 3.57 24.62 10.00
C ARG A 79 2.90 24.14 11.29
N SER A 80 2.21 23.00 11.23
CA SER A 80 1.66 22.30 12.39
C SER A 80 2.67 21.28 12.90
N LEU A 81 2.61 20.93 14.19
CA LEU A 81 3.37 19.80 14.75
C LEU A 81 2.78 18.42 14.36
N ASN A 82 1.63 18.42 13.68
CA ASN A 82 0.85 17.24 13.35
C ASN A 82 0.98 16.86 11.88
N TRP A 83 1.06 15.56 11.61
CA TRP A 83 0.84 15.00 10.27
C TRP A 83 -0.62 15.22 9.84
N SER A 84 -0.85 15.18 8.54
CA SER A 84 -2.20 15.20 7.96
C SER A 84 -2.30 14.27 6.77
N LEU A 85 -3.50 14.04 6.25
CA LEU A 85 -3.68 13.38 4.95
C LEU A 85 -3.53 14.38 3.80
N ARG A 86 -2.84 13.96 2.74
CA ARG A 86 -2.76 14.67 1.47
C ARG A 86 -4.03 14.41 0.65
N GLY A 87 -4.93 15.39 0.60
CA GLY A 87 -6.11 15.32 -0.26
C GLY A 87 -7.03 14.13 0.04
N GLN A 88 -7.80 13.70 -0.97
CA GLN A 88 -8.66 12.51 -0.89
C GLN A 88 -7.85 11.24 -1.15
N SER A 89 -8.32 10.12 -0.59
CA SER A 89 -7.73 8.81 -0.88
C SER A 89 -7.85 8.47 -2.36
N LYS A 90 -6.78 7.93 -2.95
CA LYS A 90 -6.81 7.39 -4.31
C LYS A 90 -7.31 5.96 -4.27
N THR A 91 -8.11 5.55 -5.26
CA THR A 91 -8.76 4.23 -5.27
C THR A 91 -8.62 3.54 -6.62
N THR A 92 -8.30 2.26 -6.59
CA THR A 92 -8.27 1.39 -7.78
C THR A 92 -8.87 0.03 -7.43
N LYS A 93 -9.76 -0.49 -8.29
CA LYS A 93 -10.41 -1.78 -8.06
C LYS A 93 -9.67 -2.90 -8.79
N HIS A 94 -9.19 -3.89 -8.04
CA HIS A 94 -8.53 -5.07 -8.55
C HIS A 94 -9.34 -6.31 -8.16
N THR A 95 -10.35 -6.67 -8.95
CA THR A 95 -11.21 -7.83 -8.62
C THR A 95 -10.44 -9.15 -8.49
N SER A 96 -9.27 -9.25 -9.14
CA SER A 96 -8.34 -10.37 -9.00
C SER A 96 -7.67 -10.48 -7.61
N LEU A 97 -7.78 -9.44 -6.78
CA LEU A 97 -7.22 -9.35 -5.42
C LEU A 97 -8.28 -9.47 -4.31
N ALA A 98 -9.48 -9.95 -4.63
CA ALA A 98 -10.48 -10.27 -3.61
C ALA A 98 -9.93 -11.25 -2.57
N HIS A 99 -10.32 -11.07 -1.30
CA HIS A 99 -9.81 -11.79 -0.11
C HIS A 99 -8.27 -11.77 -0.03
N PRO A 100 -7.66 -10.57 0.06
CA PRO A 100 -6.20 -10.44 0.04
C PRO A 100 -5.59 -11.10 1.28
N ILE A 101 -4.50 -11.86 1.06
CA ILE A 101 -3.72 -12.50 2.12
C ILE A 101 -2.34 -11.85 2.29
N PHE A 102 -1.90 -11.11 1.28
CA PHE A 102 -0.59 -10.47 1.27
C PHE A 102 -0.62 -9.16 0.48
N ASN A 103 0.10 -8.17 1.00
CA ASN A 103 0.47 -7.01 0.22
C ASN A 103 1.79 -6.43 0.74
N SER A 104 2.67 -6.03 -0.19
CA SER A 104 3.95 -5.40 0.10
C SER A 104 4.41 -4.55 -1.08
N VAL A 105 5.18 -3.50 -0.81
CA VAL A 105 5.82 -2.67 -1.83
C VAL A 105 7.32 -2.87 -1.71
N VAL A 106 7.98 -3.09 -2.84
CA VAL A 106 9.41 -3.39 -2.92
C VAL A 106 10.08 -2.34 -3.79
N ASP A 107 11.21 -1.82 -3.34
CA ASP A 107 12.05 -0.93 -4.12
C ASP A 107 12.74 -1.75 -5.22
N LEU A 108 12.62 -1.32 -6.47
CA LEU A 108 13.06 -2.11 -7.61
C LEU A 108 14.58 -2.21 -7.70
N GLU A 109 15.29 -1.20 -7.21
CA GLU A 109 16.74 -1.12 -7.28
C GLU A 109 17.40 -1.97 -6.19
N SER A 110 16.96 -1.82 -4.95
CA SER A 110 17.52 -2.52 -3.80
C SER A 110 16.87 -3.88 -3.51
N GLY A 111 15.66 -4.14 -4.03
CA GLY A 111 14.89 -5.33 -3.70
C GLY A 111 14.35 -5.37 -2.26
N HIS A 112 14.56 -4.31 -1.47
CA HIS A 112 14.06 -4.22 -0.11
C HIS A 112 12.60 -3.77 -0.06
N VAL A 113 11.89 -4.22 0.97
CA VAL A 113 10.54 -3.73 1.24
C VAL A 113 10.60 -2.25 1.59
N CYS A 114 9.73 -1.45 0.98
CA CYS A 114 9.60 -0.02 1.21
C CYS A 114 8.89 0.28 2.55
N GLU A 115 9.29 -0.32 3.67
CA GLU A 115 8.72 0.00 4.97
C GLU A 115 9.17 1.40 5.43
N PRO A 116 8.29 2.20 6.06
CA PRO A 116 8.71 3.48 6.62
C PRO A 116 9.74 3.27 7.74
N THR A 117 10.87 3.95 7.63
CA THR A 117 11.93 3.96 8.65
C THR A 117 12.02 5.34 9.31
N PRO A 118 12.59 5.45 10.53
CA PRO A 118 12.83 6.75 11.17
C PRO A 118 13.63 7.71 10.28
N GLU A 119 14.65 7.22 9.58
CA GLU A 119 15.50 8.01 8.68
C GLU A 119 14.72 8.47 7.46
N GLY A 120 13.88 7.58 6.91
CA GLY A 120 13.02 7.88 5.77
C GLY A 120 11.92 8.90 6.09
N LEU A 121 11.31 8.78 7.28
CA LEU A 121 10.38 9.74 7.85
C LEU A 121 11.02 11.13 7.96
N GLN A 122 12.25 11.21 8.45
CA GLN A 122 13.00 12.46 8.55
C GLN A 122 13.25 13.07 7.17
N ARG A 123 13.72 12.25 6.21
CA ARG A 123 13.96 12.68 4.81
C ARG A 123 12.71 13.26 4.15
N ILE A 124 11.56 12.60 4.31
CA ILE A 124 10.28 13.08 3.77
C ILE A 124 9.85 14.38 4.46
N THR A 125 10.05 14.49 5.78
CA THR A 125 9.70 15.68 6.55
C THR A 125 10.52 16.89 6.13
N ASP A 126 11.85 16.71 6.03
CA ASP A 126 12.78 17.77 5.63
C ASP A 126 12.81 18.01 4.12
N ARG A 127 12.08 17.18 3.35
CA ARG A 127 12.19 17.08 1.89
C ARG A 127 13.63 16.89 1.40
N SER A 128 14.48 16.32 2.25
CA SER A 128 15.87 16.05 1.96
C SER A 128 15.99 14.66 1.34
N GLY A 129 16.84 14.52 0.32
CA GLY A 129 17.11 13.19 -0.25
C GLY A 129 15.92 12.50 -0.91
N LEU A 130 14.90 13.24 -1.40
CA LEU A 130 13.79 12.65 -2.18
C LEU A 130 14.27 11.92 -3.45
N ARG A 131 15.49 12.22 -3.90
CA ARG A 131 16.16 11.60 -5.05
C ARG A 131 16.63 10.16 -4.76
N TYR A 132 16.64 9.73 -3.49
CA TYR A 132 17.06 8.39 -3.08
C TYR A 132 15.94 7.36 -3.18
N TYR A 133 14.75 7.75 -3.63
CA TYR A 133 13.64 6.83 -3.84
C TYR A 133 13.59 6.44 -5.31
N GLY A 134 13.85 5.16 -5.56
CA GLY A 134 13.76 4.57 -6.88
C GLY A 134 12.31 4.18 -7.25
N PRO A 135 12.13 3.66 -8.47
CA PRO A 135 10.87 3.02 -8.85
C PRO A 135 10.57 1.86 -7.90
N SER A 136 9.29 1.68 -7.58
CA SER A 136 8.83 0.59 -6.72
C SER A 136 7.91 -0.36 -7.46
N ILE A 137 7.77 -1.57 -6.92
CA ILE A 137 6.82 -2.57 -7.37
C ILE A 137 5.88 -2.88 -6.22
N TRP A 138 4.57 -2.85 -6.48
CA TRP A 138 3.58 -3.35 -5.54
C TRP A 138 3.21 -4.79 -5.86
N ILE A 139 3.32 -5.66 -4.85
CA ILE A 139 2.98 -7.07 -4.93
C ILE A 139 1.80 -7.31 -4.01
N ALA A 140 0.72 -7.86 -4.56
CA ALA A 140 -0.46 -8.23 -3.81
C ALA A 140 -0.93 -9.63 -4.19
N ALA A 141 -1.44 -10.37 -3.22
CA ALA A 141 -1.92 -11.72 -3.47
C ALA A 141 -3.16 -12.05 -2.64
N ASN A 142 -3.97 -12.94 -3.21
CA ASN A 142 -4.97 -13.70 -2.48
C ASN A 142 -4.58 -15.19 -2.50
N GLN A 143 -5.48 -16.06 -2.03
CA GLN A 143 -5.22 -17.49 -1.94
C GLN A 143 -4.86 -18.15 -3.27
N THR A 144 -5.30 -17.63 -4.43
CA THR A 144 -5.10 -18.30 -5.73
C THR A 144 -4.32 -17.47 -6.73
N ARG A 145 -4.10 -16.18 -6.46
CA ARG A 145 -3.58 -15.20 -7.43
C ARG A 145 -2.54 -14.31 -6.79
N LEU A 146 -1.49 -14.02 -7.53
CA LEU A 146 -0.52 -12.97 -7.24
C LEU A 146 -0.52 -11.98 -8.40
N ARG A 147 -0.49 -10.69 -8.09
CA ARG A 147 -0.40 -9.59 -9.04
C ARG A 147 0.74 -8.66 -8.63
N THR A 148 1.36 -8.09 -9.65
CA THR A 148 2.52 -7.21 -9.53
C THR A 148 2.29 -5.97 -10.37
N PHE A 149 2.50 -4.79 -9.80
CA PHE A 149 2.23 -3.49 -10.42
C PHE A 149 3.46 -2.59 -10.37
N ALA A 150 3.65 -1.74 -11.39
CA ALA A 150 4.66 -0.68 -11.37
C ALA A 150 4.18 0.46 -10.46
N GLY A 151 4.72 0.56 -9.24
CA GLY A 151 4.14 1.36 -8.18
C GLY A 151 2.79 0.82 -7.69
N VAL A 152 2.17 1.52 -6.75
CA VAL A 152 0.89 1.08 -6.14
C VAL A 152 -0.31 1.38 -7.03
N LEU A 153 -0.28 2.51 -7.74
CA LEU A 153 -1.39 2.96 -8.58
C LEU A 153 -1.09 2.82 -10.08
N GLY A 154 0.05 2.23 -10.44
CA GLY A 154 0.41 2.03 -11.83
C GLY A 154 -0.18 0.75 -12.43
N LYS A 155 0.35 0.41 -13.61
CA LYS A 155 -0.15 -0.71 -14.41
C LYS A 155 0.33 -2.04 -13.86
N GLU A 156 -0.49 -3.08 -14.06
CA GLU A 156 -0.07 -4.46 -13.82
C GLU A 156 1.08 -4.80 -14.79
N ILE A 157 2.17 -5.36 -14.25
CA ILE A 157 3.36 -5.74 -15.01
C ILE A 157 3.62 -7.24 -15.00
N ALA A 158 3.08 -7.97 -14.02
CA ALA A 158 3.17 -9.43 -13.97
C ALA A 158 2.04 -10.02 -13.12
N HIS A 159 1.74 -11.30 -13.35
CA HIS A 159 0.79 -12.06 -12.55
C HIS A 159 1.13 -13.54 -12.50
N VAL A 160 0.61 -14.20 -11.48
CA VAL A 160 0.57 -15.66 -11.36
C VAL A 160 -0.83 -16.07 -10.95
N ASP A 161 -1.43 -17.01 -11.69
CA ASP A 161 -2.71 -17.64 -11.35
C ASP A 161 -2.48 -19.13 -11.04
N ARG A 162 -2.93 -19.56 -9.87
CA ARG A 162 -2.89 -20.98 -9.47
C ARG A 162 -4.09 -21.72 -10.07
N LYS A 163 -3.87 -23.00 -10.33
CA LYS A 163 -4.93 -23.93 -10.77
C LYS A 163 -5.92 -24.15 -9.61
N PRO A 164 -7.20 -24.47 -9.91
CA PRO A 164 -8.18 -24.83 -8.89
C PRO A 164 -7.63 -25.91 -7.92
N GLY A 165 -7.88 -25.73 -6.62
CA GLY A 165 -7.41 -26.63 -5.56
C GLY A 165 -5.94 -26.44 -5.15
N LYS A 166 -5.23 -25.42 -5.67
CA LYS A 166 -3.91 -25.01 -5.19
C LYS A 166 -3.96 -23.62 -4.58
N GLU A 167 -3.29 -23.46 -3.45
CA GLU A 167 -3.26 -22.20 -2.70
C GLU A 167 -1.85 -21.63 -2.60
N VAL A 168 -1.76 -20.31 -2.45
CA VAL A 168 -0.54 -19.59 -2.09
C VAL A 168 -0.30 -19.80 -0.60
N ILE A 169 0.68 -20.63 -0.26
CA ILE A 169 1.04 -20.96 1.13
C ILE A 169 2.18 -20.10 1.68
N CYS A 170 3.01 -19.53 0.80
CA CYS A 170 4.14 -18.69 1.16
C CYS A 170 4.44 -17.69 0.03
N ILE A 171 4.91 -16.51 0.40
CA ILE A 171 5.47 -15.51 -0.51
C ILE A 171 6.78 -15.05 0.13
N ASP A 172 7.89 -15.41 -0.51
CA ASP A 172 9.23 -15.00 -0.10
C ASP A 172 9.80 -14.02 -1.13
N VAL A 173 10.25 -12.86 -0.64
CA VAL A 173 11.03 -11.91 -1.45
C VAL A 173 12.48 -12.34 -1.34
N VAL A 174 12.99 -12.96 -2.42
CA VAL A 174 14.37 -13.45 -2.46
C VAL A 174 15.24 -12.52 -3.29
N GLU A 175 16.33 -12.06 -2.70
CA GLU A 175 17.38 -11.35 -3.42
C GLU A 175 18.17 -12.36 -4.26
N LYS A 176 18.16 -12.19 -5.59
CA LYS A 176 18.98 -13.02 -6.45
C LYS A 176 20.42 -12.53 -6.37
N ARG A 177 21.23 -13.12 -5.48
CA ARG A 177 22.69 -13.00 -5.60
C ARG A 177 23.07 -13.52 -6.98
N GLY A 178 23.78 -12.70 -7.75
CA GLY A 178 24.20 -13.05 -9.11
C GLY A 178 24.83 -14.44 -9.14
N CYS A 179 24.44 -15.24 -10.14
CA CYS A 179 25.31 -16.34 -10.54
C CYS A 179 26.60 -15.68 -11.01
N ASP A 180 27.66 -15.76 -10.21
CA ASP A 180 29.01 -15.74 -10.74
C ASP A 180 29.12 -16.94 -11.69
N SER A 181 28.80 -16.70 -12.96
CA SER A 181 29.22 -17.58 -14.04
C SER A 181 30.73 -17.46 -14.09
N GLY A 182 31.38 -18.41 -13.39
CA GLY A 182 32.82 -18.57 -13.35
C GLY A 182 33.42 -18.62 -14.74
N VAL A 183 34.59 -18.00 -14.81
CA VAL A 183 35.60 -17.97 -15.88
C VAL A 183 35.86 -19.35 -16.46
#